data_AF-A0A1Z4LRW8-F1
#
_entry.id   AF-A0A1Z4LRW8-F1
#
_cell.length_a   1.000
_cell.length_b   1.000
_cell.length_c   1.000
_cell.angle_alpha   90.00
_cell.angle_beta   90.00
_cell.angle_gamma   90.00
#
_symmetry.space_group_name_H-M   'P 1'
#
loop_
_entity.id
_entity.type
_entity.pdbx_description
1 polymer ?
#
loop_
_entity_poly.entity_id
_entity_poly.type
_entity_poly.pdbx_seq_one_letter_code
_entity_poly.pdbx_strand_id
1 'polypeptide(L)'
;MRKQGAVEGIREKYKQISPYLNERTRRIWAATEARLLGYGGITAVSEATGISQNTIRAGQAELKQRDEDDIKSGRIRSNGGGRKKLTDLDSTLKQDLDALVEPSSRGDPESPLRWSCKSVVKLATELKQMGHSVCSKTVATLLKSMGYSLQGNRKTQEGKHHPDRNQQFVHINRTVRQFQMSNQPVISVDTLKKELVGNYKNAGSE
;
A
#
# COMPACT_ATOMS: atom_id res chain seq x y z
N MET A 1 -16.36 7.11 -52.67
CA MET A 1 -16.94 8.40 -52.25
C MET A 1 -17.65 8.36 -50.88
N ARG A 2 -18.62 7.47 -50.59
CA ARG A 2 -19.34 7.49 -49.29
C ARG A 2 -18.46 7.41 -48.02
N LYS A 3 -17.30 6.74 -48.07
CA LYS A 3 -16.39 6.62 -46.92
C LYS A 3 -15.56 7.87 -46.62
N GLN A 4 -15.13 8.63 -47.63
CA GLN A 4 -14.33 9.84 -47.44
C GLN A 4 -15.13 10.94 -46.71
N GLY A 5 -16.38 11.16 -47.11
CA GLY A 5 -17.25 12.13 -46.41
C GLY A 5 -17.54 11.75 -44.95
N ALA A 6 -17.62 10.44 -44.64
CA ALA A 6 -17.76 9.98 -43.28
C ALA A 6 -16.50 10.21 -42.42
N VAL A 7 -15.31 9.98 -42.99
CA VAL A 7 -14.02 10.24 -42.33
C VAL A 7 -13.85 11.74 -42.04
N GLU A 8 -14.17 12.60 -43.01
CA GLU A 8 -14.12 14.07 -42.87
C GLU A 8 -15.06 14.55 -41.75
N GLY A 9 -16.31 14.08 -41.74
CA GLY A 9 -17.29 14.45 -40.73
C GLY A 9 -16.89 14.02 -39.32
N ILE A 10 -16.34 12.81 -39.17
CA ILE A 10 -15.84 12.32 -37.88
C ILE A 10 -14.64 13.14 -37.41
N ARG A 11 -13.75 13.52 -38.33
CA ARG A 11 -12.57 14.34 -38.01
C ARG A 11 -12.98 15.71 -37.46
N GLU A 12 -13.90 16.40 -38.11
CA GLU A 12 -14.37 17.72 -37.65
C GLU A 12 -15.11 17.63 -36.32
N LYS A 13 -15.99 16.64 -36.16
CA LYS A 13 -16.66 16.38 -34.88
C LYS A 13 -15.66 16.09 -33.76
N TYR A 14 -14.65 15.27 -34.03
CA TYR A 14 -13.63 14.92 -33.05
C TYR A 14 -12.78 16.13 -32.63
N LYS A 15 -12.38 16.99 -33.57
CA LYS A 15 -11.63 18.22 -33.25
C LYS A 15 -12.35 19.08 -32.21
N GLN A 16 -13.66 19.26 -32.37
CA GLN A 16 -14.48 20.09 -31.48
C GLN A 16 -14.62 19.49 -30.07
N ILE A 17 -14.82 18.17 -29.97
CA ILE A 17 -15.08 17.52 -28.68
C ILE A 17 -13.80 17.07 -27.96
N SER A 18 -12.69 16.87 -28.68
CA SER A 18 -11.46 16.29 -28.13
C SER A 18 -10.90 16.98 -26.87
N PRO A 19 -10.99 18.31 -26.68
CA PRO A 19 -10.51 18.97 -25.47
C PRO A 19 -11.31 18.61 -24.21
N TYR A 20 -12.56 18.19 -24.37
CA TYR A 20 -13.47 17.88 -23.27
C TYR A 20 -13.51 16.38 -22.94
N LEU A 21 -12.82 15.54 -23.71
CA LEU A 21 -12.83 14.09 -23.54
C LEU A 21 -11.63 13.61 -22.72
N ASN A 22 -11.91 12.80 -21.71
CA ASN A 22 -10.90 12.02 -21.00
C ASN A 22 -10.56 10.73 -21.77
N GLU A 23 -9.60 9.94 -21.27
CA GLU A 23 -9.12 8.72 -21.93
C GLU A 23 -10.26 7.71 -22.21
N ARG A 24 -11.17 7.53 -21.25
CA ARG A 24 -12.28 6.57 -21.34
C ARG A 24 -13.38 7.08 -22.26
N THR A 25 -13.82 8.33 -22.10
CA THR A 25 -14.89 8.89 -22.92
C THR A 25 -14.47 9.00 -24.38
N ARG A 26 -13.20 9.32 -24.64
CA ARG A 26 -12.60 9.25 -25.98
C ARG A 26 -12.67 7.85 -26.59
N ARG A 27 -12.31 6.83 -25.82
CA ARG A 27 -12.33 5.42 -26.25
C ARG A 27 -13.76 4.94 -26.56
N ILE A 28 -14.70 5.23 -25.67
CA ILE A 28 -16.11 4.87 -25.83
C ILE A 28 -16.73 5.59 -27.03
N TRP A 29 -16.50 6.90 -27.16
CA TRP A 29 -17.00 7.67 -28.30
C TRP A 29 -16.50 7.11 -29.64
N ALA A 30 -15.18 6.88 -29.76
CA ALA A 30 -14.59 6.31 -30.96
C ALA A 30 -15.17 4.92 -31.29
N ALA A 31 -15.42 4.09 -30.27
CA ALA A 31 -16.06 2.79 -30.44
C ALA A 31 -17.52 2.88 -30.91
N THR A 32 -18.28 3.89 -30.43
CA THR A 32 -19.66 4.13 -30.89
C THR A 32 -19.70 4.56 -32.36
N GLU A 33 -18.86 5.49 -32.78
CA GLU A 33 -18.76 5.94 -34.17
C GLU A 33 -18.33 4.78 -35.09
N ALA A 34 -17.35 3.97 -34.65
CA ALA A 34 -16.91 2.80 -35.40
C ALA A 34 -18.01 1.74 -35.53
N ARG A 35 -18.86 1.57 -34.50
CA ARG A 35 -19.99 0.64 -34.51
C ARG A 35 -21.10 1.11 -35.46
N LEU A 36 -21.38 2.41 -35.52
CA LEU A 36 -22.37 2.99 -36.43
C LEU A 36 -21.98 2.82 -37.90
N LEU A 37 -20.69 2.96 -38.23
CA LEU A 37 -20.18 2.76 -39.59
C LEU A 37 -20.13 1.29 -40.04
N GLY A 38 -20.20 0.33 -39.11
CA GLY A 38 -20.15 -1.09 -39.42
C GLY A 38 -18.80 -1.55 -40.01
N TYR A 39 -18.84 -2.25 -41.15
CA TYR A 39 -17.64 -2.85 -41.74
C TYR A 39 -16.61 -1.78 -42.18
N GLY A 40 -15.40 -1.87 -41.60
CA GLY A 40 -14.32 -0.89 -41.82
C GLY A 40 -14.45 0.39 -40.99
N GLY A 41 -15.44 0.49 -40.10
CA GLY A 41 -15.64 1.65 -39.23
C GLY A 41 -14.45 1.92 -38.31
N ILE A 42 -13.80 0.88 -37.80
CA ILE A 42 -12.59 1.00 -36.96
C ILE A 42 -11.46 1.70 -37.73
N THR A 43 -11.22 1.29 -38.97
CA THR A 43 -10.19 1.88 -39.82
C THR A 43 -10.51 3.34 -40.12
N ALA A 44 -11.76 3.64 -40.48
CA ALA A 44 -12.21 4.99 -40.79
C ALA A 44 -12.09 5.95 -39.58
N VAL A 45 -12.49 5.50 -38.39
CA VAL A 45 -12.37 6.30 -37.15
C VAL A 45 -10.90 6.50 -36.77
N SER A 46 -10.07 5.46 -36.91
CA SER A 46 -8.63 5.56 -36.65
C SER A 46 -7.96 6.58 -37.58
N GLU A 47 -8.29 6.56 -38.87
CA GLU A 47 -7.81 7.51 -39.87
C GLU A 47 -8.32 8.95 -39.63
N ALA A 48 -9.56 9.11 -39.18
CA ALA A 48 -10.14 10.41 -38.88
C ALA A 48 -9.51 11.07 -37.64
N THR A 49 -9.21 10.28 -36.60
CA THR A 49 -8.92 10.77 -35.24
C THR A 49 -7.48 10.55 -34.77
N GLY A 50 -6.73 9.66 -35.43
CA GLY A 50 -5.41 9.21 -34.99
C GLY A 50 -5.44 8.24 -33.80
N ILE A 51 -6.62 7.84 -33.31
CA ILE A 51 -6.75 6.88 -32.22
C ILE A 51 -6.34 5.49 -32.72
N SER A 52 -5.57 4.74 -31.93
CA SER A 52 -5.14 3.39 -32.31
C SER A 52 -6.34 2.46 -32.51
N GLN A 53 -6.28 1.59 -33.51
CA GLN A 53 -7.33 0.60 -33.76
C GLN A 53 -7.55 -0.32 -32.55
N ASN A 54 -6.49 -0.63 -31.80
CA ASN A 54 -6.58 -1.43 -30.57
C ASN A 54 -7.38 -0.73 -29.48
N THR A 55 -7.22 0.59 -29.32
CA THR A 55 -8.03 1.40 -28.40
C THR A 55 -9.50 1.39 -28.79
N ILE A 56 -9.82 1.50 -30.08
CA ILE A 56 -11.20 1.46 -30.59
C ILE A 56 -11.82 0.08 -30.35
N ARG A 57 -11.08 -1.01 -30.61
CA ARG A 57 -11.52 -2.39 -30.31
C ARG A 57 -11.79 -2.61 -28.82
N ALA A 58 -10.90 -2.10 -27.95
CA ALA A 58 -11.11 -2.15 -26.50
C ALA A 58 -12.40 -1.44 -26.09
N GLY A 59 -12.65 -0.24 -26.64
CA GLY A 59 -13.92 0.47 -26.41
C GLY A 59 -15.16 -0.30 -26.89
N GLN A 60 -15.06 -1.03 -28.01
CA GLN A 60 -16.16 -1.88 -28.48
C GLN A 60 -16.42 -3.07 -27.54
N ALA A 61 -15.37 -3.65 -26.98
CA ALA A 61 -15.49 -4.71 -25.97
C ALA A 61 -16.14 -4.18 -24.68
N GLU A 62 -15.69 -3.01 -24.20
CA GLU A 62 -16.28 -2.31 -23.04
C GLU A 62 -17.78 -2.01 -23.25
N LEU A 63 -18.16 -1.53 -24.45
CA LEU A 63 -19.56 -1.28 -24.80
C LEU A 63 -20.43 -2.54 -24.83
N LYS A 64 -19.85 -3.73 -25.07
CA LYS A 64 -20.56 -5.02 -25.02
C LYS A 64 -20.71 -5.53 -23.59
N GLN A 65 -19.71 -5.32 -22.75
CA GLN A 65 -19.66 -5.86 -21.39
C GLN A 65 -20.46 -5.04 -20.36
N ARG A 66 -20.95 -3.83 -20.73
CA ARG A 66 -21.83 -2.95 -19.93
C ARG A 66 -21.83 -3.26 -18.43
N ASP A 67 -20.75 -2.90 -17.78
CA ASP A 67 -20.63 -3.04 -16.33
C ASP A 67 -21.16 -1.75 -15.68
N GLU A 68 -22.37 -1.84 -15.11
CA GLU A 68 -23.10 -0.69 -14.54
C GLU A 68 -22.37 -0.07 -13.35
N ASP A 69 -21.64 -0.88 -12.58
CA ASP A 69 -20.87 -0.43 -11.43
C ASP A 69 -19.66 0.40 -11.87
N ASP A 70 -19.03 0.01 -12.98
CA ASP A 70 -17.91 0.71 -13.59
C ASP A 70 -18.33 2.08 -14.18
N ILE A 71 -19.58 2.20 -14.64
CA ILE A 71 -20.15 3.47 -15.11
C ILE A 71 -20.39 4.42 -13.92
N LYS A 72 -20.98 3.91 -12.83
CA LYS A 72 -21.25 4.69 -11.60
C LYS A 72 -19.97 5.16 -10.91
N SER A 73 -18.93 4.34 -10.92
CA SER A 73 -17.65 4.67 -10.29
C SER A 73 -16.92 5.86 -10.94
N GLY A 74 -17.27 6.25 -12.18
CA GLY A 74 -16.58 7.32 -12.91
C GLY A 74 -15.10 7.01 -13.23
N ARG A 75 -14.68 5.76 -13.07
CA ARG A 75 -13.27 5.35 -13.18
C ARG A 75 -12.80 5.41 -14.63
N ILE A 76 -11.64 6.01 -14.88
CA ILE A 76 -11.10 6.14 -16.25
C ILE A 76 -10.48 4.82 -16.75
N ARG A 77 -9.91 4.02 -15.85
CA ARG A 77 -9.25 2.74 -16.18
C ARG A 77 -9.83 1.62 -15.34
N SER A 78 -9.95 0.43 -15.92
CA SER A 78 -10.40 -0.78 -15.22
C SER A 78 -9.59 -1.06 -13.96
N ASN A 79 -10.21 -1.77 -13.02
CA ASN A 79 -9.54 -2.25 -11.81
C ASN A 79 -8.33 -3.12 -12.16
N GLY A 80 -7.26 -3.02 -11.37
CA GLY A 80 -6.04 -3.81 -11.56
C GLY A 80 -5.03 -3.28 -12.59
N GLY A 81 -5.33 -2.19 -13.31
CA GLY A 81 -4.42 -1.57 -14.29
C GLY A 81 -3.22 -0.78 -13.71
N GLY A 82 -2.82 -1.07 -12.48
CA GLY A 82 -1.72 -0.41 -11.78
C GLY A 82 -0.57 -1.36 -11.47
N ARG A 83 0.55 -0.82 -10.97
CA ARG A 83 1.65 -1.65 -10.45
C ARG A 83 1.08 -2.60 -9.39
N LYS A 84 1.26 -3.92 -9.58
CA LYS A 84 0.88 -4.93 -8.60
C LYS A 84 1.49 -4.58 -7.24
N LYS A 85 0.75 -4.78 -6.15
CA LYS A 85 1.29 -4.51 -4.82
C LYS A 85 2.48 -5.43 -4.60
N LEU A 86 3.49 -4.94 -3.87
CA LEU A 86 4.68 -5.74 -3.58
C LEU A 86 4.31 -7.02 -2.82
N THR A 87 3.26 -6.98 -1.99
CA THR A 87 2.69 -8.14 -1.29
C THR A 87 2.10 -9.20 -2.20
N ASP A 88 1.70 -8.83 -3.41
CA ASP A 88 1.11 -9.75 -4.39
C ASP A 88 2.21 -10.36 -5.28
N LEU A 89 3.38 -9.72 -5.33
CA LEU A 89 4.58 -10.19 -6.04
C LEU A 89 5.50 -11.01 -5.14
N ASP A 90 5.52 -10.69 -3.85
CA ASP A 90 6.39 -11.26 -2.83
C ASP A 90 5.52 -11.78 -1.68
N SER A 91 5.22 -13.07 -1.72
CA SER A 91 4.31 -13.72 -0.78
C SER A 91 4.92 -13.90 0.61
N THR A 92 6.25 -13.99 0.73
CA THR A 92 6.92 -14.24 2.02
C THR A 92 7.19 -12.95 2.79
N LEU A 93 7.27 -11.80 2.09
CA LEU A 93 7.52 -10.48 2.70
C LEU A 93 6.70 -10.17 3.96
N LYS A 94 5.41 -10.52 3.98
CA LYS A 94 4.57 -10.28 5.17
C LYS A 94 4.97 -11.16 6.35
N GLN A 95 5.27 -12.43 6.08
CA GLN A 95 5.69 -13.39 7.10
C GLN A 95 7.08 -13.02 7.64
N ASP A 96 8.01 -12.66 6.76
CA ASP A 96 9.35 -12.23 7.11
C ASP A 96 9.34 -10.92 7.93
N LEU A 97 8.48 -9.97 7.57
CA LEU A 97 8.28 -8.76 8.37
C LEU A 97 7.68 -9.07 9.75
N ASP A 98 6.68 -9.94 9.85
CA ASP A 98 6.09 -10.33 11.14
C ASP A 98 7.13 -11.02 12.03
N ALA A 99 7.94 -11.91 11.43
CA ALA A 99 9.04 -12.60 12.09
C ALA A 99 10.17 -11.67 12.54
N LEU A 100 10.31 -10.46 11.99
CA LEU A 100 11.25 -9.44 12.47
C LEU A 100 10.69 -8.57 13.60
N VAL A 101 9.36 -8.47 13.70
CA VAL A 101 8.67 -7.68 14.75
C VAL A 101 8.42 -8.53 16.01
N GLU A 102 7.97 -9.78 15.85
CA GLU A 102 7.74 -10.73 16.95
C GLU A 102 8.95 -11.01 17.90
N PRO A 103 10.23 -11.04 17.46
CA PRO A 103 11.36 -11.40 18.32
C PRO A 103 11.70 -10.35 19.38
N SER A 104 11.18 -9.14 19.24
CA SER A 104 11.60 -8.00 20.02
C SER A 104 10.49 -7.49 20.91
N SER A 105 9.88 -8.34 21.77
CA SER A 105 8.65 -8.09 22.58
C SER A 105 8.87 -7.62 24.06
N ARG A 106 8.09 -6.65 24.56
CA ARG A 106 8.10 -5.86 25.83
C ARG A 106 6.96 -4.84 25.79
N GLY A 107 6.13 -4.90 26.81
CA GLY A 107 5.24 -3.81 27.20
C GLY A 107 3.81 -4.30 27.39
N ASP A 108 3.18 -3.78 28.46
CA ASP A 108 1.79 -3.92 28.96
C ASP A 108 1.29 -5.33 29.37
N PRO A 109 0.99 -5.56 30.68
CA PRO A 109 0.47 -6.84 31.16
C PRO A 109 -0.96 -7.19 30.71
N GLU A 110 -1.77 -6.24 30.23
CA GLU A 110 -3.19 -6.49 29.92
C GLU A 110 -3.52 -6.64 28.42
N SER A 111 -2.53 -6.55 27.54
CA SER A 111 -2.72 -6.77 26.09
C SER A 111 -1.61 -7.67 25.54
N PRO A 112 -1.90 -8.63 24.65
CA PRO A 112 -0.86 -9.38 23.95
C PRO A 112 -0.12 -8.45 22.96
N LEU A 113 0.75 -7.57 23.49
CA LEU A 113 1.42 -6.53 22.71
C LEU A 113 2.65 -7.07 21.97
N ARG A 114 2.56 -7.02 20.65
CA ARG A 114 3.69 -7.13 19.72
C ARG A 114 4.32 -5.73 19.51
N TRP A 115 5.41 -5.42 20.22
CA TRP A 115 6.22 -4.21 19.95
C TRP A 115 7.55 -4.61 19.28
N SER A 116 8.25 -3.63 18.69
CA SER A 116 9.63 -3.81 18.22
C SER A 116 10.50 -2.62 18.58
N CYS A 117 11.75 -2.88 18.98
CA CYS A 117 12.78 -1.86 19.15
C CYS A 117 13.34 -1.32 17.81
N LYS A 118 12.99 -1.93 16.68
CA LYS A 118 13.58 -1.62 15.38
C LYS A 118 12.79 -0.50 14.71
N SER A 119 13.50 0.52 14.25
CA SER A 119 12.89 1.52 13.38
C SER A 119 12.51 0.89 12.04
N VAL A 120 11.55 1.51 11.36
CA VAL A 120 11.12 1.09 10.02
C VAL A 120 12.30 1.08 9.01
N VAL A 121 13.30 1.93 9.23
CA VAL A 121 14.54 1.95 8.42
C VAL A 121 15.36 0.68 8.67
N LYS A 122 15.54 0.28 9.93
CA LYS A 122 16.26 -0.97 10.27
C LYS A 122 15.53 -2.20 9.74
N LEU A 123 14.21 -2.26 9.88
CA LEU A 123 13.38 -3.33 9.33
C LEU A 123 13.52 -3.42 7.80
N ALA A 124 13.52 -2.28 7.10
CA ALA A 124 13.74 -2.27 5.66
C ALA A 124 15.13 -2.78 5.26
N THR A 125 16.18 -2.44 6.02
CA THR A 125 17.54 -2.95 5.75
C THR A 125 17.64 -4.46 5.94
N GLU A 126 17.07 -5.00 7.02
CA GLU A 126 17.08 -6.44 7.27
C GLU A 126 16.25 -7.21 6.23
N LEU A 127 15.07 -6.70 5.85
CA LEU A 127 14.29 -7.29 4.77
C LEU A 127 15.03 -7.25 3.42
N LYS A 128 15.80 -6.19 3.14
CA LYS A 128 16.67 -6.16 1.96
C LYS A 128 17.77 -7.22 2.02
N GLN A 129 18.35 -7.47 3.19
CA GLN A 129 19.34 -8.54 3.38
C GLN A 129 18.72 -9.93 3.18
N MET A 130 17.43 -10.09 3.48
CA MET A 130 16.66 -11.31 3.19
C MET A 130 16.22 -11.44 1.72
N GLY A 131 16.54 -10.46 0.86
CA GLY A 131 16.26 -10.48 -0.57
C GLY A 131 15.04 -9.67 -1.02
N HIS A 132 14.33 -9.00 -0.10
CA HIS A 132 13.14 -8.23 -0.43
C HIS A 132 13.48 -6.82 -0.95
N SER A 133 12.88 -6.43 -2.08
CA SER A 133 13.03 -5.06 -2.62
C SER A 133 12.06 -4.09 -1.95
N VAL A 134 12.34 -3.72 -0.70
CA VAL A 134 11.50 -2.81 0.11
C VAL A 134 12.20 -1.52 0.50
N CYS A 135 11.43 -0.46 0.70
CA CYS A 135 11.90 0.77 1.35
C CYS A 135 11.16 0.98 2.68
N SER A 136 11.66 1.89 3.51
CA SER A 136 11.04 2.22 4.81
C SER A 136 9.58 2.62 4.67
N LYS A 137 9.20 3.38 3.64
CA LYS A 137 7.79 3.76 3.40
C LYS A 137 6.90 2.55 3.12
N THR A 138 7.40 1.57 2.38
CA THR A 138 6.68 0.31 2.12
C THR A 138 6.49 -0.46 3.42
N VAL A 139 7.55 -0.60 4.23
CA VAL A 139 7.47 -1.29 5.53
C VAL A 139 6.50 -0.59 6.48
N ALA A 140 6.50 0.74 6.58
CA ALA A 140 5.53 1.49 7.39
C ALA A 140 4.08 1.22 6.96
N THR A 141 3.85 1.19 5.65
CA THR A 141 2.51 0.93 5.09
C THR A 141 2.06 -0.51 5.39
N LEU A 142 2.97 -1.48 5.28
CA LEU A 142 2.70 -2.88 5.60
C LEU A 142 2.40 -3.07 7.08
N LEU A 143 3.21 -2.50 7.97
CA LEU A 143 2.97 -2.53 9.41
C LEU A 143 1.59 -1.95 9.75
N LYS A 144 1.24 -0.78 9.18
CA LYS A 144 -0.10 -0.20 9.38
C LYS A 144 -1.22 -1.13 8.89
N SER A 145 -1.05 -1.78 7.74
CA SER A 145 -2.04 -2.73 7.22
C SER A 145 -2.19 -4.00 8.07
N MET A 146 -1.14 -4.38 8.81
CA MET A 146 -1.13 -5.50 9.75
C MET A 146 -1.65 -5.11 11.14
N GLY A 147 -2.14 -3.87 11.31
CA GLY A 147 -2.68 -3.37 12.57
C GLY A 147 -1.64 -2.79 13.53
N TYR A 148 -0.37 -2.70 13.13
CA TYR A 148 0.65 -2.06 13.95
C TYR A 148 0.52 -0.53 13.90
N SER A 149 0.72 0.11 15.05
CA SER A 149 0.88 1.56 15.12
C SER A 149 2.36 1.90 15.29
N LEU A 150 2.87 2.82 14.46
CA LEU A 150 4.22 3.34 14.60
C LEU A 150 4.19 4.43 15.67
N GLN A 151 4.53 4.04 16.90
CA GLN A 151 4.69 4.99 17.99
C GLN A 151 6.11 5.54 17.98
N GLY A 152 6.25 6.86 18.05
CA GLY A 152 7.53 7.48 18.30
C GLY A 152 7.96 7.21 19.74
N ASN A 153 9.25 6.92 19.96
CA ASN A 153 9.79 6.93 21.32
C ASN A 153 9.76 8.38 21.85
N ARG A 154 8.70 8.75 22.57
CA ARG A 154 8.70 9.98 23.38
C ARG A 154 9.08 9.59 24.81
N LYS A 155 10.38 9.65 25.10
CA LYS A 155 10.88 9.58 26.47
C LYS A 155 11.39 10.96 26.87
N THR A 156 10.63 11.65 27.72
CA THR A 156 10.98 12.99 28.19
C THR A 156 12.12 12.97 29.21
N GLN A 157 12.51 11.81 29.74
CA GLN A 157 13.74 11.62 30.52
C GLN A 157 14.28 10.21 30.30
N GLU A 158 15.50 10.09 29.75
CA GLU A 158 16.27 8.85 29.84
C GLU A 158 17.56 9.10 30.63
N GLY A 159 17.80 8.25 31.63
CA GLY A 159 19.15 7.90 32.01
C GLY A 159 19.84 7.15 30.86
N LYS A 160 21.14 7.42 30.71
CA LYS A 160 22.11 6.94 29.69
C LYS A 160 21.66 5.74 28.81
N HIS A 161 21.66 5.98 27.50
CA HIS A 161 21.46 5.01 26.43
C HIS A 161 22.53 3.88 26.48
N HIS A 162 22.25 2.76 27.14
CA HIS A 162 23.18 1.64 27.24
C HIS A 162 23.17 0.77 25.96
N PRO A 163 24.33 0.49 25.32
CA PRO A 163 24.41 -0.25 24.06
C PRO A 163 23.83 -1.68 24.15
N ASP A 164 23.97 -2.33 25.32
CA ASP A 164 23.55 -3.73 25.49
C ASP A 164 22.09 -3.91 25.96
N ARG A 165 21.31 -2.83 26.07
CA ARG A 165 19.90 -2.90 26.50
C ARG A 165 19.04 -3.77 25.58
N ASN A 166 19.44 -3.99 24.33
CA ASN A 166 18.73 -4.91 23.45
C ASN A 166 19.10 -6.38 23.72
N GLN A 167 20.37 -6.66 24.01
CA GLN A 167 20.86 -8.03 24.25
C GLN A 167 20.17 -8.67 25.46
N GLN A 168 19.98 -7.92 26.54
CA GLN A 168 19.26 -8.38 27.73
C GLN A 168 17.84 -8.87 27.41
N PHE A 169 17.15 -8.22 26.47
CA PHE A 169 15.75 -8.55 26.17
C PHE A 169 15.61 -9.65 25.16
N VAL A 170 16.57 -9.75 24.24
CA VAL A 170 16.72 -10.96 23.41
C VAL A 170 16.95 -12.17 24.32
N HIS A 171 17.80 -12.05 25.34
CA HIS A 171 18.04 -13.13 26.31
C HIS A 171 16.77 -13.49 27.08
N ILE A 172 16.10 -12.51 27.70
CA ILE A 172 14.86 -12.73 28.44
C ILE A 172 13.80 -13.40 27.55
N ASN A 173 13.57 -12.90 26.33
CA ASN A 173 12.57 -13.45 25.42
C ASN A 173 12.89 -14.91 25.03
N ARG A 174 14.17 -15.22 24.78
CA ARG A 174 14.60 -16.61 24.53
C ARG A 174 14.24 -17.52 25.69
N THR A 175 14.51 -17.08 26.91
CA THR A 175 14.19 -17.82 28.14
C THR A 175 12.68 -17.99 28.27
N VAL A 176 11.88 -16.92 28.13
CA VAL A 176 10.41 -16.97 28.18
C VAL A 176 9.84 -18.00 27.20
N ARG A 177 10.33 -18.02 25.95
CA ARG A 177 9.91 -19.01 24.95
C ARG A 177 10.21 -20.45 25.36
N GLN A 178 11.36 -20.71 25.98
CA GLN A 178 11.71 -22.05 26.47
C GLN A 178 10.78 -22.52 27.59
N PHE A 179 10.43 -21.62 28.53
CA PHE A 179 9.48 -21.92 29.60
C PHE A 179 8.07 -22.16 29.03
N GLN A 180 7.61 -21.34 28.09
CA GLN A 180 6.31 -21.50 27.42
C GLN A 180 6.21 -22.82 26.62
N MET A 181 7.27 -23.20 25.89
CA MET A 181 7.33 -24.49 25.19
C MET A 181 7.25 -25.68 26.16
N SER A 182 7.65 -25.48 27.41
CA SER A 182 7.60 -26.50 28.48
C SER A 182 6.31 -26.43 29.30
N ASN A 183 5.30 -25.66 28.87
CA ASN A 183 4.05 -25.37 29.59
C ASN A 183 4.28 -24.82 31.01
N GLN A 184 5.38 -24.10 31.23
CA GLN A 184 5.69 -23.46 32.52
C GLN A 184 5.25 -21.99 32.50
N PRO A 185 4.62 -21.51 33.58
CA PRO A 185 4.14 -20.13 33.66
C PRO A 185 5.31 -19.15 33.73
N VAL A 186 5.15 -18.01 33.04
CA VAL A 186 6.10 -16.90 33.07
C VAL A 186 5.40 -15.69 33.69
N ILE A 187 5.96 -15.17 34.78
CA ILE A 187 5.44 -13.99 35.48
C ILE A 187 6.43 -12.84 35.29
N SER A 188 5.94 -11.71 34.77
CA SER A 188 6.70 -10.47 34.72
C SER A 188 6.32 -9.61 35.92
N VAL A 189 7.30 -9.29 36.76
CA VAL A 189 7.13 -8.40 37.91
C VAL A 189 7.97 -7.15 37.66
N ASP A 190 7.32 -6.00 37.57
CA ASP A 190 7.98 -4.70 37.54
C ASP A 190 7.83 -4.03 38.91
N THR A 191 8.93 -3.49 39.43
CA THR A 191 8.92 -2.74 40.68
C THR A 191 9.47 -1.35 40.44
N LEU A 192 8.61 -0.35 40.60
CA LEU A 192 9.02 1.05 40.65
C LEU A 192 9.51 1.38 42.07
N LYS A 193 10.70 2.00 42.17
CA LYS A 193 11.23 2.48 43.46
C LYS A 193 10.29 3.58 44.02
N LYS A 194 9.74 3.38 45.22
CA LYS A 194 8.84 4.33 45.92
C LYS A 194 9.58 5.44 46.70
N GLU A 195 10.76 5.87 46.26
CA GLU A 195 11.48 6.96 46.93
C GLU A 195 11.80 8.08 45.94
N LEU A 196 11.27 9.28 46.22
CA LEU A 196 11.64 10.53 45.57
C LEU A 196 13.09 10.88 45.97
N VAL A 197 14.05 10.61 45.09
CA VAL A 197 15.45 11.02 45.29
C VAL A 197 15.76 12.17 44.32
N GLY A 198 15.69 13.42 44.80
CA GLY A 198 16.05 14.64 44.07
C GLY A 198 15.42 15.92 44.62
N ASN A 199 15.99 17.09 44.28
CA ASN A 199 15.41 18.40 44.59
C ASN A 199 14.31 18.76 43.57
N TYR A 200 13.07 18.39 43.87
CA TYR A 200 11.92 18.73 43.03
C TYR A 200 11.39 20.13 43.36
N LYS A 201 11.36 21.02 42.35
CA LYS A 201 10.62 22.28 42.40
C LYS A 201 9.23 22.02 41.82
N ASN A 202 8.19 22.07 42.67
CA ASN A 202 6.80 22.03 42.25
C ASN A 202 6.36 23.40 41.70
N ALA A 203 6.02 23.43 40.42
CA ALA A 203 4.99 24.30 39.87
C ALA A 203 4.57 23.69 38.52
N GLY A 204 3.47 22.94 38.54
CA GLY A 204 2.88 22.42 37.31
C GLY A 204 2.31 23.55 36.45
N SER A 205 2.36 23.36 35.14
CA SER A 205 1.40 23.92 34.19
C SER A 205 1.48 23.16 32.87
N GLU A 206 0.31 22.62 32.49
CA GLU A 206 -0.11 21.80 31.33
C GLU A 206 0.62 20.47 31.03
#